data_AF-A0A6A6ZKD2-F1
#
_entry.id   AF-A0A6A6ZKD2-F1
#
_cell.length_a   1.000
_cell.length_b   1.000
_cell.length_c   1.000
_cell.angle_alpha   90.00
_cell.angle_beta   90.00
_cell.angle_gamma   90.00
#
_symmetry.space_group_name_H-M   'P 1'
#
loop_
_entity.id
_entity.type
_entity.pdbx_description
1 polymer ?
#
loop_
_entity_poly.entity_id
_entity_poly.type
_entity_poly.pdbx_seq_one_letter_code
_entity_poly.pdbx_strand_id
1 'polypeptide(L)' 'ALLALAAAQTFPECTKEVARTDDCAAVINANACYNKFRWNAQTLTCIDGTDNATKQKMVCKCCSCVAKAMCDWATKSKFC' A
#
# COMPACT_ATOMS: atom_id res chain seq x y z
N ALA A 1 -20.55 14.93 -26.49
CA ALA A 1 -20.98 14.26 -25.24
C ALA A 1 -19.74 13.88 -24.45
N LEU A 2 -19.81 13.96 -23.12
CA LEU A 2 -18.70 14.15 -22.17
C LEU A 2 -17.49 13.22 -22.35
N LEU A 3 -16.31 13.84 -22.46
CA LEU A 3 -15.01 13.23 -22.21
C LEU A 3 -14.95 12.80 -20.74
N ALA A 4 -14.98 11.50 -20.48
CA ALA A 4 -14.70 10.96 -19.16
C ALA A 4 -13.24 11.28 -18.82
N LEU A 5 -13.01 12.33 -18.02
CA LEU A 5 -11.72 12.58 -17.41
C LEU A 5 -11.44 11.42 -16.47
N ALA A 6 -10.65 10.45 -16.95
CA ALA A 6 -9.94 9.54 -16.08
C ALA A 6 -9.05 10.42 -15.20
N ALA A 7 -9.50 10.69 -13.97
CA ALA A 7 -8.66 11.23 -12.92
C ALA A 7 -7.60 10.14 -12.64
N ALA A 8 -6.52 10.14 -13.43
CA ALA A 8 -5.29 9.45 -13.08
C ALA A 8 -4.93 9.99 -11.70
N GLN A 9 -5.14 9.17 -10.68
CA GLN A 9 -4.99 9.61 -9.31
C GLN A 9 -3.54 10.02 -9.13
N THR A 10 -3.29 11.32 -9.03
CA THR A 10 -1.98 11.89 -8.75
C THR A 10 -1.66 11.63 -7.28
N PHE A 11 -1.45 10.37 -6.94
CA PHE A 11 -0.69 10.06 -5.75
C PHE A 11 0.74 10.51 -6.04
N PRO A 12 1.39 11.22 -5.12
CA PRO A 12 2.83 11.38 -5.24
C PRO A 12 3.40 9.97 -5.33
N GLU A 13 3.99 9.62 -6.48
CA GLU A 13 4.86 8.44 -6.55
C GLU A 13 5.73 8.50 -5.31
N CYS A 14 5.81 7.40 -4.53
CA CYS A 14 6.79 7.33 -3.45
C CYS A 14 8.10 7.88 -4.02
N THR A 15 8.58 8.99 -3.45
CA THR A 15 9.82 9.59 -3.94
C THR A 15 10.87 8.49 -3.97
N LYS A 16 11.79 8.53 -4.94
CA LYS A 16 12.78 7.46 -5.09
C LYS A 16 13.42 7.14 -3.74
N GLU A 17 13.68 8.12 -2.86
CA GLU A 17 14.18 7.88 -1.51
C GLU A 17 13.25 7.02 -0.63
N VAL A 18 11.94 7.27 -0.61
CA VAL A 18 10.97 6.50 0.19
C VAL A 18 10.75 5.10 -0.39
N ALA A 19 10.63 5.00 -1.72
CA ALA A 19 10.50 3.72 -2.43
C ALA A 19 11.75 2.83 -2.31
N ARG A 20 12.94 3.43 -2.09
CA ARG A 20 14.21 2.71 -1.89
C ARG A 20 14.41 2.22 -0.46
N THR A 21 13.59 2.67 0.50
CA THR A 21 13.63 2.06 1.83
C THR A 21 13.04 0.65 1.73
N ASP A 22 13.74 -0.34 2.30
CA ASP A 22 13.32 -1.75 2.27
C ASP A 22 11.86 -1.91 2.75
N ASP A 23 11.44 -1.05 3.69
CA ASP A 23 10.07 -0.96 4.22
C ASP A 23 9.02 -0.74 3.13
N CYS A 24 9.21 0.23 2.23
CA CYS A 24 8.19 0.57 1.22
C CYS A 24 8.28 -0.33 -0.02
N ALA A 25 9.46 -0.85 -0.35
CA ALA A 25 9.63 -1.85 -1.41
C ALA A 25 8.82 -3.13 -1.11
N ALA A 26 8.86 -3.61 0.13
CA ALA A 26 8.06 -4.75 0.59
C ALA A 26 6.54 -4.50 0.45
N VAL A 27 6.10 -3.26 0.69
CA VAL A 27 4.69 -2.85 0.63
C VAL A 27 4.21 -2.68 -0.82
N ILE A 28 5.06 -2.22 -1.74
CA ILE A 28 4.77 -2.14 -3.18
C ILE A 28 4.43 -3.53 -3.75
N ASN A 29 5.23 -4.54 -3.39
CA ASN A 29 4.96 -5.93 -3.78
C ASN A 29 3.64 -6.45 -3.21
N ALA A 30 3.26 -6.04 -2.00
CA ALA A 30 1.98 -6.40 -1.41
C ALA A 30 0.78 -5.70 -2.10
N ASN A 31 0.95 -4.49 -2.62
CA ASN A 31 -0.06 -3.86 -3.47
C ASN A 31 -0.29 -4.66 -4.77
N ALA A 32 0.77 -5.21 -5.37
CA ALA A 32 0.62 -6.16 -6.48
C ALA A 32 -0.15 -7.44 -6.06
N CYS A 33 -0.01 -7.85 -4.80
CA CYS A 33 -0.76 -8.96 -4.23
C CYS A 33 -2.24 -8.65 -3.90
N TYR A 34 -2.69 -7.40 -4.03
CA TYR A 34 -4.10 -7.02 -3.93
C TYR A 34 -4.99 -7.94 -4.77
N ASN A 35 -4.51 -8.34 -5.95
CA ASN A 35 -5.28 -9.19 -6.86
C ASN A 35 -5.67 -10.54 -6.27
N LYS A 36 -4.91 -11.04 -5.29
CA LYS A 36 -5.13 -12.33 -4.65
C LYS A 36 -6.07 -12.25 -3.46
N PHE A 37 -6.00 -11.18 -2.67
CA PHE A 37 -6.66 -11.11 -1.36
C PHE A 37 -7.69 -9.99 -1.22
N ARG A 38 -7.73 -9.06 -2.17
CA ARG A 38 -8.67 -7.92 -2.18
C ARG A 38 -8.68 -7.15 -0.84
N TRP A 39 -7.50 -6.90 -0.27
CA TRP A 39 -7.35 -6.16 0.99
C TRP A 39 -8.03 -6.85 2.21
N ASN A 40 -7.76 -8.15 2.42
CA ASN A 40 -8.17 -8.86 3.64
C ASN A 40 -6.98 -9.04 4.62
N ALA A 41 -7.21 -9.70 5.76
CA ALA A 41 -6.15 -9.95 6.76
C ALA A 41 -4.93 -10.72 6.22
N GLN A 42 -5.10 -11.53 5.17
CA GLN A 42 -4.02 -12.27 4.51
C GLN A 42 -3.12 -11.37 3.66
N THR A 43 -3.51 -10.11 3.40
CA THR A 43 -2.66 -9.16 2.66
C THR A 43 -1.31 -8.93 3.35
N LEU A 44 -1.25 -9.03 4.69
CA LEU A 44 0.01 -8.96 5.44
C LEU A 44 0.95 -10.15 5.12
N THR A 45 0.43 -11.28 4.62
CA THR A 45 1.30 -12.40 4.20
C THR A 45 2.15 -12.06 2.98
N CYS A 46 1.79 -11.02 2.24
CA CYS A 46 2.49 -10.55 1.05
C CYS A 46 3.51 -9.44 1.33
N ILE A 47 3.62 -9.00 2.58
CA ILE A 47 4.60 -8.00 3.01
C ILE A 47 5.74 -8.76 3.68
N ASP A 48 6.97 -8.50 3.24
CA ASP A 48 8.17 -9.02 3.89
C ASP A 48 8.30 -8.47 5.32
N GLY A 49 8.73 -9.33 6.25
CA GLY A 49 8.86 -8.97 7.65
C GLY A 49 8.62 -10.17 8.58
N THR A 50 9.17 -10.07 9.78
CA THR A 50 9.18 -11.16 10.78
C THR A 50 7.84 -11.37 11.48
N ASP A 51 7.03 -10.33 11.62
CA ASP A 51 5.79 -10.37 12.38
C ASP A 51 4.76 -9.35 11.84
N ASN A 52 3.49 -9.54 12.21
CA ASN A 52 2.41 -8.69 11.72
C ASN A 52 2.50 -7.23 12.21
N ALA A 53 3.06 -6.96 13.39
CA ALA A 53 3.16 -5.60 13.89
C ALA A 53 4.19 -4.79 13.08
N THR A 54 5.32 -5.41 12.72
CA THR A 54 6.32 -4.83 11.82
C THR A 54 5.71 -4.53 10.45
N LYS A 55 4.98 -5.49 9.88
CA LYS A 55 4.32 -5.33 8.57
C LYS A 55 3.26 -4.23 8.58
N GLN A 56 2.45 -4.14 9.63
CA GLN A 56 1.45 -3.07 9.80
C GLN A 56 2.11 -1.69 9.86
N LYS A 57 3.21 -1.55 10.60
CA LYS A 57 3.98 -0.29 10.65
C LYS A 57 4.52 0.11 9.27
N MET A 58 5.05 -0.84 8.51
CA MET A 58 5.51 -0.59 7.13
C MET A 58 4.36 -0.12 6.24
N VAL A 59 3.18 -0.77 6.32
CA VAL A 59 1.98 -0.31 5.60
C VAL A 59 1.66 1.13 5.96
N CYS A 60 1.56 1.47 7.24
CA CYS A 60 1.20 2.84 7.65
C CYS A 60 2.20 3.90 7.21
N LYS A 61 3.49 3.56 7.24
CA LYS A 61 4.58 4.44 6.82
C LYS A 61 4.54 4.73 5.32
N CYS A 62 4.14 3.74 4.51
CA CYS A 62 4.31 3.76 3.06
C CYS A 62 2.99 3.89 2.27
N CYS A 63 1.83 3.63 2.88
CA CYS A 63 0.57 3.51 2.13
C CYS A 63 0.23 4.77 1.34
N SER A 64 0.59 5.96 1.86
CA SER A 64 0.22 7.26 1.31
C SER A 64 0.84 7.54 -0.06
N CYS A 65 1.95 6.85 -0.36
CA CYS A 65 2.66 6.99 -1.62
C CYS A 65 2.63 5.72 -2.49
N VAL A 66 2.31 4.56 -1.91
CA VAL A 66 2.16 3.29 -2.67
C VAL A 66 0.81 3.21 -3.38
N ALA A 67 -0.28 3.39 -2.65
CA ALA A 67 -1.63 3.41 -3.22
C ALA A 67 -2.65 3.86 -2.17
N LYS A 68 -3.57 4.77 -2.53
CA LYS A 68 -4.67 5.15 -1.64
C LYS A 68 -5.53 3.96 -1.20
N ALA A 69 -5.78 3.00 -2.07
CA ALA A 69 -6.55 1.81 -1.71
C ALA A 69 -5.91 1.04 -0.55
N MET A 70 -4.57 1.04 -0.47
CA MET A 70 -3.83 0.44 0.63
C MET A 70 -3.96 1.26 1.92
N CYS A 71 -3.89 2.59 1.85
CA CYS A 71 -4.16 3.44 3.03
C CYS A 71 -5.59 3.27 3.52
N ASP A 72 -6.58 3.33 2.62
CA ASP A 72 -7.98 3.18 2.98
C ASP A 72 -8.23 1.85 3.70
N TRP A 73 -7.59 0.77 3.20
CA TRP A 73 -7.62 -0.53 3.86
C TRP A 73 -6.93 -0.53 5.23
N ALA A 74 -5.72 0.03 5.32
CA ALA A 74 -4.94 0.05 6.55
C ALA A 74 -5.65 0.83 7.67
N THR A 75 -6.23 1.98 7.32
CA THR A 75 -7.06 2.79 8.22
C THR A 75 -8.33 2.05 8.63
N LYS A 76 -9.05 1.43 7.69
CA LYS A 76 -10.25 0.63 8.01
C LYS A 76 -9.92 -0.56 8.92
N SER A 77 -8.72 -1.13 8.76
CA SER A 77 -8.22 -2.25 9.56
C SER A 77 -7.60 -1.81 10.89
N LYS A 78 -7.55 -0.51 11.18
CA LYS A 78 -6.98 0.09 12.40
C LYS A 78 -5.49 -0.23 12.60
N PHE A 79 -4.75 -0.40 11.52
CA PHE A 79 -3.28 -0.49 11.57
C PHE A 79 -2.67 0.89 11.73
N CYS A 80 -3.33 1.84 11.05
CA CYS A 80 -3.24 3.29 11.12
C CYS A 80 -4.70 3.79 11.28
#